data_AF-A0A6B8VV68-F1
#
_entry.id   AF-A0A6B8VV68-F1
#
_cell.length_a   1.000
_cell.length_b   1.000
_cell.length_c   1.000
_cell.angle_alpha   90.00
_cell.angle_beta   90.00
_cell.angle_gamma   90.00
#
_symmetry.space_group_name_H-M   'P 1'
#
loop_
_entity.id
_entity.type
_entity.pdbx_description
1 polymer ?
#
loop_
_entity_poly.entity_id
_entity_poly.type
_entity_poly.pdbx_seq_one_letter_code
_entity_poly.pdbx_strand_id
1 'polypeptide(L)'
;MWLILAALILFVVAGVLLWLSRSQKPTQPQSPQQPEATPVTEELQLEVVEELEPLPVDPEPEPEPEPKPQPEPVPEPKPQPEPEPEPAPQPELPPKAEPKRSAVKLPGGQRRERKHWAADRGFSFSKTDVYLTDEWSRGAAATGAAPREVVAGVVDVLGMDYEMYLVDLDAIPVMAMRRSAASDVVVDARRVGELLDDDSDDLLPVTQVSGFAILSNDFGAAERVVDERVIAALAAMPEAVTAVWAEADWVLAQTHKNSTSEDWERMIQPLALIADASRVLPPRAVRNLDIVMKTRPVGEPVVVDKPAEPEVVKVPRAEEPVEMPTRARHAALGVVEARPVGVDEVGAIADGPAQLPESDGTRVVRRADKPTIF
;
A
#
# COMPACT_ATOMS: atom_id res chain seq x y z
N MET A 1 58.24 -22.85 6.60
CA MET A 1 56.95 -23.43 7.04
C MET A 1 56.51 -22.92 8.41
N TRP A 2 57.36 -23.00 9.45
CA TRP A 2 57.04 -22.50 10.80
C TRP A 2 56.76 -20.99 10.91
N LEU A 3 57.46 -20.15 10.13
CA LEU A 3 57.23 -18.69 10.13
C LEU A 3 55.87 -18.30 9.53
N ILE A 4 55.36 -19.07 8.56
CA ILE A 4 54.07 -18.83 7.92
C ILE A 4 52.95 -19.23 8.89
N LEU A 5 53.12 -20.33 9.62
CA LEU A 5 52.17 -20.78 10.64
C LEU A 5 52.07 -19.76 11.79
N ALA A 6 53.20 -19.21 12.23
CA ALA A 6 53.24 -18.19 13.28
C ALA A 6 52.55 -16.88 12.86
N ALA A 7 52.75 -16.44 11.62
CA ALA A 7 52.08 -15.26 11.08
C ALA A 7 50.56 -15.44 10.98
N LEU A 8 50.10 -16.64 10.61
CA LEU A 8 48.68 -16.98 10.50
C LEU A 8 47.99 -16.99 11.87
N ILE A 9 48.65 -17.53 12.89
CA ILE A 9 48.15 -17.51 14.28
C ILE A 9 48.07 -16.08 14.80
N LEU A 10 49.07 -15.24 14.50
CA LEU A 10 49.09 -13.85 14.94
C LEU A 10 47.97 -13.02 14.28
N PHE A 11 47.64 -13.31 13.02
CA PHE A 11 46.50 -12.71 12.32
C PHE A 11 45.14 -13.13 12.92
N VAL A 12 44.99 -14.40 13.29
CA VAL A 12 43.77 -14.90 13.95
C VAL A 12 43.62 -14.28 15.34
N VAL A 13 44.69 -14.20 16.13
CA VAL A 13 44.68 -13.56 17.46
C VAL A 13 44.38 -12.07 17.36
N ALA A 14 44.97 -11.37 16.38
CA ALA A 14 44.66 -9.96 16.12
C ALA A 14 43.20 -9.76 15.71
N GLY A 15 42.66 -10.62 14.85
CA GLY A 15 41.25 -10.59 14.44
C GLY A 15 40.28 -10.84 15.60
N VAL A 16 40.59 -11.80 16.47
CA VAL A 16 39.80 -12.10 17.68
C VAL A 16 39.86 -10.93 18.67
N LEU A 17 41.04 -10.33 18.89
CA LEU A 17 41.17 -9.14 19.74
C LEU A 17 40.39 -7.94 19.20
N LEU A 18 40.39 -7.73 17.88
CA LEU A 18 39.63 -6.67 17.21
C LEU A 18 38.11 -6.91 17.30
N TRP A 19 37.69 -8.17 17.23
CA TRP A 19 36.29 -8.56 17.40
C TRP A 19 35.82 -8.35 18.85
N LEU A 20 36.58 -8.80 19.85
CA LEU A 20 36.26 -8.57 21.27
C LEU A 20 36.29 -7.07 21.63
N SER A 21 37.17 -6.27 21.01
CA SER A 21 37.20 -4.81 21.19
C SER A 21 35.99 -4.11 20.58
N ARG A 22 35.42 -4.63 19.48
CA ARG A 22 34.22 -4.08 18.84
C ARG A 22 32.93 -4.45 19.57
N SER A 23 32.89 -5.61 20.22
CA SER A 23 31.78 -6.05 21.06
C SER A 23 31.64 -5.23 22.35
N GLN A 24 32.67 -4.47 22.74
CA GLN A 24 32.59 -3.51 23.83
C GLN A 24 32.28 -2.10 23.29
N LYS A 25 31.01 -1.84 22.96
CA LYS A 25 30.53 -0.46 22.96
C LYS A 25 30.48 0.03 24.42
N PRO A 26 30.93 1.25 24.74
CA PRO A 26 30.88 1.77 26.10
C PRO A 26 29.42 1.99 26.49
N THR A 27 28.96 1.20 27.47
CA THR A 27 27.79 1.54 28.27
C THR A 27 28.09 2.87 28.94
N GLN A 28 27.39 3.94 28.52
CA GLN A 28 27.34 5.18 29.27
C GLN A 28 26.85 4.86 30.70
N PRO A 29 27.58 5.23 31.75
CA PRO A 29 27.04 5.18 33.10
C PRO A 29 25.99 6.29 33.23
N GLN A 30 24.72 5.91 33.24
CA GLN A 30 23.69 6.73 33.86
C GLN A 30 24.04 6.84 35.36
N SER A 31 24.31 8.07 35.83
CA SER A 31 24.38 8.34 37.26
C SER A 31 23.01 8.11 37.90
N PRO A 32 22.92 7.37 39.02
CA PRO A 32 21.71 7.24 39.79
C PRO A 32 21.58 8.42 40.75
N GLN A 33 20.52 9.23 40.60
CA GLN A 33 20.04 10.07 41.70
C GLN A 33 18.99 9.29 42.51
N GLN A 34 19.54 8.48 43.42
CA GLN A 34 19.15 8.29 44.82
C GLN A 34 17.85 8.94 45.31
N PRO A 35 16.88 8.14 45.80
CA PRO A 35 15.95 8.52 46.84
C PRO A 35 16.47 8.03 48.21
N GLU A 36 16.88 8.95 49.08
CA GLU A 36 17.00 8.77 50.53
C GLU A 36 16.21 9.93 51.15
N ALA A 37 15.38 9.77 52.18
CA ALA A 37 15.47 8.84 53.30
C ALA A 37 14.08 8.47 53.86
N THR A 38 14.02 7.27 54.44
CA THR A 38 13.01 6.79 55.39
C THR A 38 13.30 7.34 56.82
N PRO A 39 12.45 7.15 57.84
CA PRO A 39 12.29 5.86 58.55
C PRO A 39 10.82 5.49 58.87
N VAL A 40 10.41 4.20 58.85
CA VAL A 40 10.30 3.24 59.99
C VAL A 40 9.80 3.91 61.30
N THR A 41 8.77 3.48 62.05
CA THR A 41 8.32 2.15 62.52
C THR A 41 7.02 2.34 63.33
N GLU A 42 6.24 1.25 63.53
CA GLU A 42 5.33 1.02 64.69
C GLU A 42 4.05 1.90 64.72
N GLU A 43 2.82 1.42 64.93
CA GLU A 43 2.30 0.49 65.93
C GLU A 43 0.90 0.01 65.53
N LEU A 44 0.52 -1.15 66.05
CA LEU A 44 -0.85 -1.65 66.11
C LEU A 44 -1.76 -0.69 66.87
N GLN A 45 -2.96 -0.39 66.35
CA GLN A 45 -4.13 -0.07 67.19
C GLN A 45 -5.45 -0.24 66.43
N LEU A 46 -6.24 -1.19 66.95
CA LEU A 46 -7.67 -1.39 66.69
C LEU A 46 -8.48 -0.33 67.46
N GLU A 47 -9.45 0.30 66.80
CA GLU A 47 -10.67 0.88 67.39
C GLU A 47 -11.66 1.11 66.22
N VAL A 48 -12.66 0.24 65.97
CA VAL A 48 -13.97 0.09 66.66
C VAL A 48 -14.90 1.29 66.44
N VAL A 49 -15.91 1.05 65.57
CA VAL A 49 -17.33 1.49 65.62
C VAL A 49 -17.56 3.01 65.51
N GLU A 50 -18.29 3.52 64.52
CA GLU A 50 -19.76 3.64 64.38
C GLU A 50 -19.90 4.49 63.08
N GLU A 51 -20.84 4.35 62.16
CA GLU A 51 -22.28 4.32 62.30
C GLU A 51 -22.86 4.08 60.90
N LEU A 52 -23.92 3.30 60.83
CA LEU A 52 -24.62 2.88 59.62
C LEU A 52 -25.60 3.96 59.17
N GLU A 53 -25.57 4.36 57.90
CA GLU A 53 -26.78 4.83 57.20
C GLU A 53 -27.04 3.94 55.98
N PRO A 54 -28.26 3.37 55.83
CA PRO A 54 -28.54 2.34 54.85
C PRO A 54 -28.78 2.92 53.45
N LEU A 55 -28.08 2.38 52.45
CA LEU A 55 -28.39 2.60 51.04
C LEU A 55 -29.74 1.92 50.70
N PRO A 56 -30.57 2.52 49.82
CA PRO A 56 -31.87 1.98 49.45
C PRO A 56 -31.74 0.62 48.75
N VAL A 57 -32.51 -0.35 49.25
CA VAL A 57 -32.64 -1.71 48.73
C VAL A 57 -33.43 -1.66 47.42
N ASP A 58 -32.79 -2.07 46.32
CA ASP A 58 -33.45 -2.38 45.06
C ASP A 58 -34.31 -3.65 45.26
N PRO A 59 -35.59 -3.69 44.82
CA PRO A 59 -36.43 -4.86 45.03
C PRO A 59 -35.89 -6.09 44.29
N GLU A 60 -35.85 -7.23 44.99
CA GLU A 60 -35.49 -8.53 44.45
C GLU A 60 -36.33 -8.86 43.19
N PRO A 61 -35.71 -9.41 42.12
CA PRO A 61 -36.47 -9.93 41.00
C PRO A 61 -37.28 -11.16 41.44
N GLU A 62 -38.56 -11.20 41.05
CA GLU A 62 -39.45 -12.34 41.27
C GLU A 62 -38.82 -13.65 40.76
N PRO A 63 -39.04 -14.79 41.44
CA PRO A 63 -38.50 -16.07 40.99
C PRO A 63 -39.09 -16.46 39.63
N GLU A 64 -38.21 -16.75 38.67
CA GLU A 64 -38.60 -17.32 37.38
C GLU A 64 -39.37 -18.63 37.58
N PRO A 65 -40.41 -18.90 36.76
CA PRO A 65 -41.20 -20.12 36.89
C PRO A 65 -40.36 -21.37 36.61
N GLU A 66 -40.51 -22.38 37.48
CA GLU A 66 -39.82 -23.67 37.35
C GLU A 66 -40.00 -24.25 35.94
N PRO A 67 -38.92 -24.74 35.29
CA PRO A 67 -39.01 -25.32 33.97
C PRO A 67 -39.86 -26.59 34.01
N LYS A 68 -40.86 -26.66 33.11
CA LYS A 68 -41.68 -27.86 32.91
C LYS A 68 -40.78 -29.08 32.64
N PRO A 69 -41.13 -30.26 33.16
CA PRO A 69 -40.35 -31.48 32.91
C PRO A 69 -40.27 -31.75 31.41
N GLN A 70 -39.04 -31.91 30.92
CA GLN A 70 -38.78 -32.33 29.54
C GLN A 70 -39.36 -33.75 29.34
N PRO A 71 -40.01 -34.03 28.20
CA PRO A 71 -40.49 -35.37 27.90
C PRO A 71 -39.31 -36.35 27.86
N GLU A 72 -39.52 -37.53 28.44
CA GLU A 72 -38.53 -38.62 28.45
C GLU A 72 -38.04 -38.93 27.02
N PRO A 73 -36.73 -39.17 26.82
CA PRO A 73 -36.18 -39.45 25.51
C PRO A 73 -36.78 -40.76 24.98
N VAL A 74 -37.39 -40.67 23.80
CA VAL A 74 -37.84 -41.82 23.02
C VAL A 74 -36.60 -42.70 22.73
N PRO A 75 -36.66 -44.02 22.94
CA PRO A 75 -35.52 -44.90 22.71
C PRO A 75 -35.03 -44.77 21.27
N GLU A 76 -33.75 -44.47 21.11
CA GLU A 76 -33.08 -44.37 19.81
C GLU A 76 -33.24 -45.69 19.03
N PRO A 77 -33.55 -45.63 17.73
CA PRO A 77 -33.56 -46.81 16.89
C PRO A 77 -32.17 -47.43 16.87
N LYS A 78 -32.09 -48.74 17.08
CA LYS A 78 -30.84 -49.50 16.98
C LYS A 78 -30.15 -49.19 15.65
N PRO A 79 -28.85 -48.87 15.65
CA PRO A 79 -28.13 -48.57 14.42
C PRO A 79 -28.22 -49.78 13.48
N GLN A 80 -28.67 -49.54 12.25
CA GLN A 80 -28.48 -50.51 11.17
C GLN A 80 -26.98 -50.73 10.98
N PRO A 81 -26.54 -51.95 10.67
CA PRO A 81 -25.13 -52.20 10.38
C PRO A 81 -24.68 -51.27 9.26
N GLU A 82 -23.62 -50.50 9.54
CA GLU A 82 -22.98 -49.64 8.55
C GLU A 82 -22.61 -50.49 7.32
N PRO A 83 -22.88 -50.00 6.09
CA PRO A 83 -22.30 -50.63 4.91
C PRO A 83 -20.78 -50.65 5.09
N GLU A 84 -20.15 -51.80 4.80
CA GLU A 84 -18.69 -51.91 4.80
C GLU A 84 -18.13 -50.75 3.97
N PRO A 85 -17.16 -49.99 4.50
CA PRO A 85 -16.60 -48.87 3.78
C PRO A 85 -15.99 -49.40 2.49
N GLU A 86 -16.45 -48.89 1.35
CA GLU A 86 -15.68 -48.98 0.12
C GLU A 86 -14.26 -48.50 0.44
N PRO A 87 -13.23 -49.21 -0.04
CA PRO A 87 -11.86 -48.83 0.25
C PRO A 87 -11.66 -47.38 -0.15
N ALA A 88 -11.39 -46.54 0.85
CA ALA A 88 -11.14 -45.12 0.63
C ALA A 88 -10.10 -45.00 -0.49
N PRO A 89 -10.29 -44.09 -1.47
CA PRO A 89 -9.19 -43.73 -2.35
C PRO A 89 -8.02 -43.37 -1.43
N GLN A 90 -6.92 -44.11 -1.58
CA GLN A 90 -5.69 -43.79 -0.86
C GLN A 90 -5.47 -42.29 -1.02
N PRO A 91 -5.13 -41.55 0.05
CA PRO A 91 -4.69 -40.18 -0.11
C PRO A 91 -3.63 -40.20 -1.20
N GLU A 92 -3.90 -39.55 -2.33
CA GLU A 92 -2.84 -39.17 -3.24
C GLU A 92 -1.94 -38.30 -2.36
N LEU A 93 -0.86 -38.92 -1.88
CA LEU A 93 0.22 -38.23 -1.21
C LEU A 93 0.49 -37.00 -2.07
N PRO A 94 0.50 -35.77 -1.52
CA PRO A 94 1.00 -34.63 -2.28
C PRO A 94 2.31 -35.10 -2.88
N PRO A 95 2.53 -34.92 -4.20
CA PRO A 95 3.67 -35.52 -4.89
C PRO A 95 4.88 -35.23 -4.03
N LYS A 96 5.40 -36.28 -3.39
CA LYS A 96 6.52 -36.20 -2.47
C LYS A 96 7.57 -35.48 -3.29
N ALA A 97 7.89 -34.24 -2.92
CA ALA A 97 8.78 -33.39 -3.70
C ALA A 97 9.97 -34.26 -4.07
N GLU A 98 10.01 -34.70 -5.33
CA GLU A 98 11.12 -35.51 -5.78
C GLU A 98 12.31 -34.61 -5.50
N PRO A 99 13.36 -35.10 -4.80
CA PRO A 99 14.54 -34.28 -4.59
C PRO A 99 14.94 -33.83 -5.99
N LYS A 100 14.74 -32.53 -6.29
CA LYS A 100 14.93 -31.93 -7.61
C LYS A 100 16.25 -32.52 -8.06
N ARG A 101 16.19 -33.47 -9.01
CA ARG A 101 17.39 -34.23 -9.39
C ARG A 101 18.39 -33.13 -9.67
N SER A 102 19.46 -33.09 -8.88
CA SER A 102 20.52 -32.13 -9.04
C SER A 102 21.21 -32.52 -10.34
N ALA A 103 20.55 -32.24 -11.45
CA ALA A 103 21.08 -32.36 -12.77
C ALA A 103 22.33 -31.53 -12.71
N VAL A 104 23.47 -32.21 -12.84
CA VAL A 104 24.78 -31.61 -12.90
C VAL A 104 24.66 -30.45 -13.88
N LYS A 105 24.57 -29.21 -13.35
CA LYS A 105 24.30 -28.03 -14.17
C LYS A 105 25.58 -27.74 -14.91
N LEU A 106 25.67 -28.29 -16.12
CA LEU A 106 26.74 -28.02 -17.06
C LEU A 106 26.85 -26.50 -17.26
N PRO A 107 28.07 -25.94 -17.38
CA PRO A 107 28.25 -24.52 -17.69
C PRO A 107 27.36 -24.10 -18.87
N GLY A 108 26.54 -23.06 -18.68
CA GLY A 108 25.60 -22.58 -19.69
C GLY A 108 24.25 -23.31 -19.77
N GLY A 109 23.93 -24.19 -18.82
CA GLY A 109 22.61 -24.84 -18.73
C GLY A 109 21.46 -23.83 -18.65
N GLN A 110 21.58 -22.83 -17.77
CA GLN A 110 20.56 -21.79 -17.59
C GLN A 110 20.31 -20.97 -18.87
N ARG A 111 21.37 -20.63 -19.61
CA ARG A 111 21.25 -19.94 -20.90
C ARG A 111 20.43 -20.72 -21.93
N ARG A 112 20.66 -22.04 -22.00
CA ARG A 112 19.93 -22.93 -22.92
C ARG A 112 18.47 -23.04 -22.52
N GLU A 113 18.22 -23.24 -21.22
CA GLU A 113 16.89 -23.29 -20.62
C GLU A 113 16.12 -21.98 -20.90
N ARG A 114 16.75 -20.83 -20.68
CA ARG A 114 16.17 -19.50 -20.97
C ARG A 114 15.81 -19.31 -22.43
N LYS A 115 16.71 -19.70 -23.34
CA LYS A 115 16.43 -19.64 -24.79
C LYS A 115 15.26 -20.53 -25.19
N HIS A 116 15.18 -21.73 -24.62
CA HIS A 116 14.09 -22.66 -24.90
C HIS A 116 12.76 -22.11 -24.39
N TRP A 117 12.71 -21.66 -23.14
CA TRP A 117 11.54 -21.04 -22.54
C TRP A 117 11.07 -19.80 -23.30
N ALA A 118 12.00 -18.94 -23.74
CA ALA A 118 11.68 -17.79 -24.58
C ALA A 118 11.06 -18.22 -25.91
N ALA A 119 11.63 -19.24 -26.58
CA ALA A 119 11.10 -19.75 -27.83
C ALA A 119 9.70 -20.37 -27.67
N ASP A 120 9.46 -21.12 -26.59
CA ASP A 120 8.17 -21.78 -26.33
C ASP A 120 7.04 -20.76 -26.14
N ARG A 121 7.36 -19.57 -25.62
CA ARG A 121 6.43 -18.44 -25.47
C ARG A 121 6.42 -17.46 -26.63
N GLY A 122 7.25 -17.67 -27.64
CA GLY A 122 7.40 -16.73 -28.75
C GLY A 122 8.07 -15.40 -28.37
N PHE A 123 8.81 -15.36 -27.27
CA PHE A 123 9.58 -14.20 -26.85
C PHE A 123 10.90 -14.10 -27.62
N SER A 124 11.42 -12.88 -27.69
CA SER A 124 12.73 -12.60 -28.26
C SER A 124 13.84 -12.88 -27.25
N PHE A 125 14.99 -13.35 -27.72
CA PHE A 125 16.19 -13.52 -26.90
C PHE A 125 17.35 -12.73 -27.51
N SER A 126 18.01 -11.90 -26.71
CA SER A 126 19.22 -11.17 -27.05
C SER A 126 20.33 -11.44 -26.04
N LYS A 127 21.60 -11.23 -26.43
CA LYS A 127 22.73 -11.48 -25.51
C LYS A 127 22.89 -10.35 -24.48
N THR A 128 22.57 -9.14 -24.88
CA THR A 128 22.81 -7.89 -24.16
C THR A 128 21.82 -6.86 -24.66
N ASP A 129 21.37 -5.99 -23.77
CA ASP A 129 20.62 -4.79 -24.11
C ASP A 129 21.23 -3.61 -23.37
N VAL A 130 21.69 -2.61 -24.13
CA VAL A 130 22.36 -1.44 -23.56
C VAL A 130 21.34 -0.47 -22.97
N TYR A 131 20.14 -0.37 -23.55
CA TYR A 131 19.13 0.60 -23.15
C TYR A 131 18.52 0.29 -21.78
N LEU A 132 18.49 -1.00 -21.39
CA LEU A 132 17.99 -1.43 -20.08
C LEU A 132 18.92 -1.07 -18.91
N THR A 133 20.18 -0.74 -19.17
CA THR A 133 21.16 -0.47 -18.09
C THR A 133 20.79 0.77 -17.27
N ASP A 134 20.24 1.80 -17.93
CA ASP A 134 19.93 3.07 -17.30
C ASP A 134 18.48 3.14 -16.75
N GLU A 135 17.69 2.08 -16.95
CA GLU A 135 16.28 2.01 -16.54
C GLU A 135 16.10 1.55 -15.09
N TRP A 136 17.07 0.80 -14.55
CA TRP A 136 16.99 0.16 -13.24
C TRP A 136 18.19 0.51 -12.38
N SER A 137 17.94 0.81 -11.11
CA SER A 137 18.98 1.35 -10.22
C SER A 137 19.09 0.64 -8.87
N ARG A 138 18.13 -0.22 -8.54
CA ARG A 138 17.99 -0.85 -7.22
C ARG A 138 18.04 -2.37 -7.28
N GLY A 139 18.12 -3.01 -6.12
CA GLY A 139 18.24 -4.46 -6.00
C GLY A 139 19.49 -4.96 -6.72
N ALA A 140 19.38 -6.04 -7.49
CA ALA A 140 20.49 -6.55 -8.30
C ALA A 140 21.08 -5.52 -9.29
N ALA A 141 20.32 -4.48 -9.68
CA ALA A 141 20.81 -3.43 -10.56
C ALA A 141 21.70 -2.40 -9.86
N ALA A 142 21.69 -2.33 -8.51
CA ALA A 142 22.47 -1.36 -7.73
C ALA A 142 23.99 -1.46 -7.97
N THR A 143 24.47 -2.64 -8.39
CA THR A 143 25.87 -2.87 -8.76
C THR A 143 26.28 -2.20 -10.07
N GLY A 144 25.33 -1.74 -10.89
CA GLY A 144 25.57 -1.21 -12.24
C GLY A 144 25.93 -2.30 -13.26
N ALA A 145 25.68 -3.58 -12.96
CA ALA A 145 25.95 -4.67 -13.88
C ALA A 145 25.07 -4.58 -15.13
N ALA A 146 25.68 -4.66 -16.32
CA ALA A 146 24.96 -4.60 -17.58
C ALA A 146 24.04 -5.83 -17.77
N PRO A 147 22.78 -5.64 -18.22
CA PRO A 147 21.84 -6.73 -18.49
C PRO A 147 22.38 -7.72 -19.54
N ARG A 148 22.35 -9.01 -19.20
CA ARG A 148 22.76 -10.11 -20.08
C ARG A 148 21.65 -11.14 -20.26
N GLU A 149 21.76 -11.91 -21.35
CA GLU A 149 20.84 -13.01 -21.65
C GLU A 149 19.36 -12.58 -21.56
N VAL A 150 19.07 -11.47 -22.24
CA VAL A 150 17.82 -10.73 -22.17
C VAL A 150 16.75 -11.47 -22.96
N VAL A 151 15.66 -11.83 -22.29
CA VAL A 151 14.41 -12.24 -22.92
C VAL A 151 13.47 -11.05 -22.87
N ALA A 152 12.83 -10.73 -23.98
CA ALA A 152 11.84 -9.65 -24.06
C ALA A 152 10.58 -10.15 -24.77
N GLY A 153 9.42 -9.85 -24.18
CA GLY A 153 8.12 -10.26 -24.71
C GLY A 153 6.97 -9.46 -24.12
N VAL A 154 5.77 -9.73 -24.63
CA VAL A 154 4.52 -9.23 -24.08
C VAL A 154 3.72 -10.41 -23.56
N VAL A 155 3.16 -10.28 -22.36
CA VAL A 155 2.36 -11.33 -21.72
C VAL A 155 0.96 -10.82 -21.48
N ASP A 156 -0.05 -11.59 -21.92
CA ASP A 156 -1.44 -11.39 -21.53
C ASP A 156 -1.67 -12.00 -20.15
N VAL A 157 -2.00 -11.17 -19.16
CA VAL A 157 -2.45 -11.61 -17.85
C VAL A 157 -3.81 -10.96 -17.57
N LEU A 158 -4.84 -11.81 -17.43
CA LEU A 158 -6.22 -11.39 -17.14
C LEU A 158 -6.79 -10.41 -18.20
N GLY A 159 -6.39 -10.54 -19.47
CA GLY A 159 -6.86 -9.70 -20.58
C GLY A 159 -6.15 -8.35 -20.68
N MET A 160 -5.01 -8.18 -19.99
CA MET A 160 -4.13 -7.02 -20.10
C MET A 160 -2.74 -7.45 -20.56
N ASP A 161 -2.20 -6.70 -21.53
CA ASP A 161 -0.86 -6.91 -22.06
C ASP A 161 0.19 -6.21 -21.20
N TYR A 162 1.22 -6.95 -20.80
CA TYR A 162 2.35 -6.43 -20.05
C TYR A 162 3.66 -6.67 -20.80
N GLU A 163 4.44 -5.61 -20.99
CA GLU A 163 5.82 -5.73 -21.44
C GLU A 163 6.67 -6.34 -20.31
N MET A 164 7.38 -7.42 -20.64
CA MET A 164 8.17 -8.18 -19.68
C MET A 164 9.57 -8.44 -20.22
N TYR A 165 10.55 -8.29 -19.33
CA TYR A 165 11.94 -8.62 -19.56
C TYR A 165 12.41 -9.63 -18.52
N LEU A 166 13.22 -10.60 -18.93
CA LEU A 166 13.95 -11.48 -18.02
C LEU A 166 15.44 -11.40 -18.38
N VAL A 167 16.26 -10.97 -17.44
CA VAL A 167 17.69 -10.68 -17.65
C VAL A 167 18.55 -11.32 -16.57
N ASP A 168 19.85 -11.41 -16.81
CA ASP A 168 20.86 -11.62 -15.76
C ASP A 168 21.56 -10.31 -15.42
N LEU A 169 21.47 -9.92 -14.15
CA LEU A 169 22.26 -8.86 -13.53
C LEU A 169 23.26 -9.52 -12.59
N ASP A 170 24.56 -9.42 -12.90
CA ASP A 170 25.63 -10.13 -12.17
C ASP A 170 25.35 -11.65 -11.91
N ALA A 171 24.87 -12.34 -12.95
CA ALA A 171 24.46 -13.74 -12.93
C ALA A 171 23.26 -14.05 -12.01
N ILE A 172 22.54 -13.03 -11.55
CA ILE A 172 21.28 -13.14 -10.83
C ILE A 172 20.12 -12.89 -11.83
N PRO A 173 19.21 -13.85 -12.02
CA PRO A 173 18.06 -13.65 -12.89
C PRO A 173 17.06 -12.68 -12.25
N VAL A 174 16.71 -11.66 -13.03
CA VAL A 174 15.75 -10.61 -12.67
C VAL A 174 14.67 -10.53 -13.74
N MET A 175 13.43 -10.63 -13.33
CA MET A 175 12.28 -10.39 -14.20
C MET A 175 11.74 -8.99 -13.92
N ALA A 176 11.55 -8.19 -14.97
CA ALA A 176 10.95 -6.86 -14.91
C ALA A 176 9.65 -6.85 -15.71
N MET A 177 8.65 -6.16 -15.18
CA MET A 177 7.37 -5.96 -15.84
C MET A 177 6.97 -4.49 -15.81
N ARG A 178 6.58 -3.98 -16.98
CA ARG A 178 6.27 -2.57 -17.18
C ARG A 178 4.97 -2.20 -16.45
N ARG A 179 5.02 -1.08 -15.73
CA ARG A 179 3.89 -0.43 -15.08
C ARG A 179 3.19 0.50 -16.08
N SER A 180 1.93 0.83 -15.82
CA SER A 180 1.22 1.78 -16.69
C SER A 180 1.56 3.24 -16.43
N ALA A 181 2.20 3.57 -15.30
CA ALA A 181 2.60 4.94 -14.96
C ALA A 181 3.86 4.95 -14.08
N ALA A 182 4.75 5.90 -14.37
CA ALA A 182 5.94 6.18 -13.58
C ALA A 182 5.59 6.66 -12.16
N SER A 183 6.39 6.31 -11.17
CA SER A 183 6.37 6.94 -9.85
C SER A 183 7.79 7.15 -9.32
N ASP A 184 8.00 8.24 -8.58
CA ASP A 184 9.25 8.44 -7.80
C ASP A 184 9.21 7.67 -6.46
N VAL A 185 8.04 7.13 -6.08
CA VAL A 185 7.92 6.27 -4.90
C VAL A 185 8.47 4.88 -5.22
N VAL A 186 9.35 4.41 -4.35
CA VAL A 186 9.95 3.08 -4.41
C VAL A 186 9.32 2.22 -3.32
N VAL A 187 8.79 1.06 -3.70
CA VAL A 187 8.31 0.05 -2.74
C VAL A 187 9.15 -1.19 -2.96
N ASP A 188 9.89 -1.61 -1.94
CA ASP A 188 10.80 -2.76 -1.98
C ASP A 188 10.35 -3.83 -0.98
N ALA A 189 10.11 -5.05 -1.46
CA ALA A 189 9.70 -6.20 -0.69
C ALA A 189 10.84 -7.22 -0.67
N ARG A 190 11.52 -7.38 0.47
CA ARG A 190 12.66 -8.30 0.65
C ARG A 190 12.24 -9.51 1.45
N ARG A 191 12.56 -10.73 0.97
CA ARG A 191 12.25 -11.96 1.70
C ARG A 191 12.99 -11.96 3.04
N VAL A 192 12.28 -12.22 4.13
CA VAL A 192 12.87 -12.18 5.47
C VAL A 192 13.87 -13.31 5.66
N GLY A 193 15.06 -12.97 6.15
CA GLY A 193 16.17 -13.91 6.33
C GLY A 193 17.14 -13.99 5.16
N GLU A 194 16.80 -13.39 4.00
CA GLU A 194 17.73 -13.21 2.89
C GLU A 194 18.63 -12.00 3.13
N LEU A 195 19.92 -12.15 2.81
CA LEU A 195 20.88 -11.05 2.79
C LEU A 195 21.03 -10.58 1.34
N LEU A 196 20.78 -9.30 1.09
CA LEU A 196 20.95 -8.68 -0.22
C LEU A 196 22.08 -7.66 -0.13
N ASP A 197 22.91 -7.60 -1.16
CA ASP A 197 24.06 -6.69 -1.27
C ASP A 197 23.66 -5.25 -1.68
N ASP A 198 22.45 -4.80 -1.32
CA ASP A 198 21.92 -3.46 -1.63
C ASP A 198 21.62 -2.71 -0.32
N ASP A 199 22.37 -1.63 -0.12
CA ASP A 199 22.31 -0.80 1.08
C ASP A 199 20.97 -0.07 1.20
N SER A 200 20.31 0.33 0.08
CA SER A 200 19.00 1.02 0.04
C SER A 200 18.71 1.91 1.26
N ASP A 201 19.71 2.69 1.66
CA ASP A 201 19.72 3.42 2.94
C ASP A 201 18.60 4.47 3.03
N ASP A 202 18.01 4.84 1.89
CA ASP A 202 16.91 5.78 1.79
C ASP A 202 15.53 5.15 2.02
N LEU A 203 15.42 3.82 2.09
CA LEU A 203 14.17 3.11 2.31
C LEU A 203 13.93 2.83 3.79
N LEU A 204 12.72 3.13 4.25
CA LEU A 204 12.30 2.89 5.63
C LEU A 204 11.40 1.66 5.71
N PRO A 205 11.51 0.82 6.76
CA PRO A 205 10.62 -0.31 6.95
C PRO A 205 9.17 0.17 7.17
N VAL A 206 8.23 -0.45 6.47
CA VAL A 206 6.80 -0.14 6.53
C VAL A 206 6.04 -1.22 7.29
N THR A 207 6.12 -2.46 6.81
CA THR A 207 5.40 -3.61 7.38
C THR A 207 6.05 -4.93 6.96
N GLN A 208 5.54 -6.05 7.45
CA GLN A 208 5.95 -7.39 7.02
C GLN A 208 4.71 -8.20 6.64
N VAL A 209 4.69 -8.74 5.41
CA VAL A 209 3.56 -9.50 4.86
C VAL A 209 4.07 -10.69 4.05
N SER A 210 3.40 -11.84 4.14
CA SER A 210 3.69 -13.02 3.31
C SER A 210 5.16 -13.48 3.30
N GLY A 211 5.90 -13.27 4.40
CA GLY A 211 7.33 -13.59 4.49
C GLY A 211 8.27 -12.56 3.86
N PHE A 212 7.76 -11.40 3.44
CA PHE A 212 8.51 -10.26 2.93
C PHE A 212 8.46 -9.07 3.91
N ALA A 213 9.60 -8.43 4.14
CA ALA A 213 9.68 -7.12 4.76
C ALA A 213 9.52 -6.05 3.68
N ILE A 214 8.56 -5.16 3.84
CA ILE A 214 8.28 -4.05 2.92
C ILE A 214 9.02 -2.80 3.42
N LEU A 215 9.77 -2.17 2.52
CA LEU A 215 10.47 -0.90 2.72
C LEU A 215 10.01 0.11 1.65
N SER A 216 10.06 1.39 1.98
CA SER A 216 9.67 2.47 1.05
C SER A 216 10.30 3.80 1.41
N ASN A 217 10.45 4.68 0.41
CA ASN A 217 10.78 6.09 0.62
C ASN A 217 9.55 6.97 0.95
N ASP A 218 8.33 6.44 0.74
CA ASP A 218 7.06 7.04 1.16
C ASP A 218 6.20 5.99 1.88
N PHE A 219 6.10 6.12 3.20
CA PHE A 219 5.37 5.21 4.06
C PHE A 219 3.87 5.15 3.71
N GLY A 220 3.24 6.32 3.53
CA GLY A 220 1.79 6.39 3.30
C GLY A 220 1.39 5.88 1.91
N ALA A 221 2.24 6.10 0.90
CA ALA A 221 2.03 5.51 -0.43
C ALA A 221 2.21 3.99 -0.41
N ALA A 222 3.21 3.48 0.31
CA ALA A 222 3.42 2.04 0.46
C ALA A 222 2.27 1.34 1.17
N GLU A 223 1.77 1.87 2.30
CA GLU A 223 0.60 1.30 2.99
C GLU A 223 -0.63 1.17 2.08
N ARG A 224 -0.85 2.16 1.20
CA ARG A 224 -1.97 2.14 0.25
C ARG A 224 -1.80 1.12 -0.88
N VAL A 225 -0.56 0.86 -1.30
CA VAL A 225 -0.26 -0.12 -2.35
C VAL A 225 -0.27 -1.55 -1.82
N VAL A 226 0.13 -1.77 -0.57
CA VAL A 226 0.13 -3.09 0.06
C VAL A 226 -1.29 -3.47 0.48
N ASP A 227 -2.14 -3.69 -0.52
CA ASP A 227 -3.51 -4.18 -0.38
C ASP A 227 -3.58 -5.72 -0.46
N GLU A 228 -4.79 -6.27 -0.38
CA GLU A 228 -5.02 -7.72 -0.46
C GLU A 228 -4.47 -8.36 -1.75
N ARG A 229 -4.41 -7.61 -2.87
CA ARG A 229 -3.88 -8.11 -4.15
C ARG A 229 -2.37 -8.24 -4.09
N VAL A 230 -1.68 -7.23 -3.54
CA VAL A 230 -0.22 -7.30 -3.36
C VAL A 230 0.14 -8.37 -2.34
N ILE A 231 -0.60 -8.49 -1.23
CA ILE A 231 -0.37 -9.53 -0.22
C ILE A 231 -0.54 -10.93 -0.83
N ALA A 232 -1.59 -11.15 -1.61
CA ALA A 232 -1.83 -12.41 -2.31
C ALA A 232 -0.75 -12.70 -3.37
N ALA A 233 -0.34 -11.68 -4.13
CA ALA A 233 0.74 -11.81 -5.12
C ALA A 233 2.06 -12.20 -4.45
N LEU A 234 2.44 -11.51 -3.36
CA LEU A 234 3.65 -11.83 -2.59
C LEU A 234 3.57 -13.24 -1.97
N ALA A 235 2.40 -13.67 -1.50
CA ALA A 235 2.21 -15.03 -0.99
C ALA A 235 2.37 -16.09 -2.09
N ALA A 236 1.99 -15.78 -3.32
CA ALA A 236 2.11 -16.66 -4.48
C ALA A 236 3.52 -16.66 -5.11
N MET A 237 4.42 -15.75 -4.70
CA MET A 237 5.77 -15.69 -5.24
C MET A 237 6.55 -16.99 -4.92
N PRO A 238 7.24 -17.58 -5.92
CA PRO A 238 8.09 -18.74 -5.69
C PRO A 238 9.16 -18.47 -4.61
N GLU A 239 9.54 -19.51 -3.87
CA GLU A 239 10.63 -19.44 -2.89
C GLU A 239 11.94 -18.94 -3.51
N ALA A 240 12.14 -19.21 -4.81
CA ALA A 240 13.28 -18.73 -5.57
C ALA A 240 13.40 -17.20 -5.63
N VAL A 241 12.32 -16.45 -5.41
CA VAL A 241 12.30 -14.97 -5.43
C VAL A 241 12.80 -14.43 -4.10
N THR A 242 13.87 -13.64 -4.11
CA THR A 242 14.49 -13.05 -2.92
C THR A 242 14.03 -11.63 -2.65
N ALA A 243 13.70 -10.87 -3.70
CA ALA A 243 13.23 -9.49 -3.57
C ALA A 243 12.29 -9.14 -4.73
N VAL A 244 11.35 -8.24 -4.46
CA VAL A 244 10.44 -7.65 -5.45
C VAL A 244 10.36 -6.17 -5.18
N TRP A 245 10.64 -5.31 -6.16
CA TRP A 245 10.55 -3.86 -5.96
C TRP A 245 9.86 -3.17 -7.12
N ALA A 246 9.17 -2.08 -6.82
CA ALA A 246 8.63 -1.15 -7.79
C ALA A 246 9.50 0.11 -7.80
N GLU A 247 10.06 0.47 -8.94
CA GLU A 247 10.79 1.72 -9.15
C GLU A 247 10.44 2.32 -10.51
N ALA A 248 10.40 3.65 -10.62
CA ALA A 248 10.10 4.36 -11.86
C ALA A 248 8.88 3.75 -12.59
N ASP A 249 9.10 3.14 -13.76
CA ASP A 249 8.09 2.53 -14.61
C ASP A 249 8.03 1.00 -14.53
N TRP A 250 8.73 0.39 -13.57
CA TRP A 250 8.95 -1.05 -13.52
C TRP A 250 8.55 -1.65 -12.18
N VAL A 251 8.07 -2.89 -12.23
CA VAL A 251 8.12 -3.81 -11.09
C VAL A 251 9.11 -4.92 -11.45
N LEU A 252 10.09 -5.13 -10.58
CA LEU A 252 11.14 -6.11 -10.77
C LEU A 252 11.07 -7.17 -9.67
N ALA A 253 11.43 -8.40 -10.01
CA ALA A 253 11.67 -9.46 -9.04
C ALA A 253 13.02 -10.12 -9.32
N GLN A 254 13.83 -10.16 -8.27
CA GLN A 254 15.11 -10.85 -8.25
C GLN A 254 14.91 -12.27 -7.72
N THR A 255 15.61 -13.23 -8.33
CA THR A 255 15.64 -14.62 -7.88
C THR A 255 17.02 -15.03 -7.36
N HIS A 256 17.14 -16.24 -6.81
CA HIS A 256 18.45 -16.87 -6.65
C HIS A 256 19.08 -17.19 -8.02
N LYS A 257 20.42 -17.25 -8.04
CA LYS A 257 21.24 -17.54 -9.24
C LYS A 257 20.86 -18.82 -9.98
N ASN A 258 20.18 -19.76 -9.33
CA ASN A 258 19.88 -21.08 -9.87
C ASN A 258 18.39 -21.30 -10.24
N SER A 259 17.58 -20.24 -10.31
CA SER A 259 16.18 -20.31 -10.73
C SER A 259 15.99 -20.99 -12.08
N THR A 260 14.86 -21.68 -12.23
CA THR A 260 14.50 -22.48 -13.41
C THR A 260 13.36 -21.84 -14.19
N SER A 261 13.07 -22.37 -15.39
CA SER A 261 11.93 -21.91 -16.19
C SER A 261 10.59 -22.03 -15.46
N GLU A 262 10.43 -23.03 -14.60
CA GLU A 262 9.25 -23.19 -13.76
C GLU A 262 9.08 -22.04 -12.75
N ASP A 263 10.18 -21.58 -12.16
CA ASP A 263 10.16 -20.42 -11.25
C ASP A 263 9.76 -19.16 -12.04
N TRP A 264 10.36 -18.94 -13.22
CA TRP A 264 10.06 -17.78 -14.08
C TRP A 264 8.60 -17.78 -14.56
N GLU A 265 8.05 -18.95 -14.89
CA GLU A 265 6.65 -19.11 -15.28
C GLU A 265 5.71 -18.68 -14.14
N ARG A 266 5.97 -19.13 -12.92
CA ARG A 266 5.16 -18.85 -11.73
C ARG A 266 5.25 -17.40 -11.26
N MET A 267 6.31 -16.68 -11.61
CA MET A 267 6.49 -15.26 -11.22
C MET A 267 5.56 -14.30 -11.95
N ILE A 268 5.07 -14.66 -13.13
CA ILE A 268 4.46 -13.70 -14.06
C ILE A 268 3.12 -13.18 -13.57
N GLN A 269 2.22 -14.06 -13.18
CA GLN A 269 0.92 -13.62 -12.69
C GLN A 269 1.07 -12.76 -11.41
N PRO A 270 1.85 -13.18 -10.39
CA PRO A 270 2.13 -12.34 -9.22
C PRO A 270 2.73 -10.98 -9.56
N LEU A 271 3.74 -10.92 -10.42
CA LEU A 271 4.35 -9.65 -10.82
C LEU A 271 3.34 -8.75 -11.54
N ALA A 272 2.45 -9.31 -12.36
CA ALA A 272 1.49 -8.53 -13.14
C ALA A 272 0.44 -7.90 -12.23
N LEU A 273 0.02 -8.64 -11.20
CA LEU A 273 -0.84 -8.13 -10.14
C LEU A 273 -0.17 -7.00 -9.35
N ILE A 274 1.13 -7.13 -9.03
CA ILE A 274 1.87 -6.05 -8.35
C ILE A 274 2.01 -4.84 -9.28
N ALA A 275 2.30 -5.04 -10.57
CA ALA A 275 2.37 -3.97 -11.56
C ALA A 275 1.02 -3.23 -11.70
N ASP A 276 -0.10 -3.94 -11.69
CA ASP A 276 -1.43 -3.34 -11.68
C ASP A 276 -1.73 -2.59 -10.37
N ALA A 277 -1.47 -3.21 -9.22
CA ALA A 277 -1.69 -2.58 -7.91
C ALA A 277 -0.83 -1.31 -7.72
N SER A 278 0.36 -1.27 -8.33
CA SER A 278 1.25 -0.12 -8.30
C SER A 278 0.70 1.14 -8.99
N ARG A 279 -0.45 1.06 -9.68
CA ARG A 279 -1.19 2.22 -10.22
C ARG A 279 -1.68 3.19 -9.15
N VAL A 280 -1.77 2.74 -7.91
CA VAL A 280 -2.14 3.57 -6.75
C VAL A 280 -1.00 4.50 -6.32
N LEU A 281 0.24 4.22 -6.74
CA LEU A 281 1.37 5.10 -6.46
C LEU A 281 1.18 6.48 -7.12
N PRO A 282 1.62 7.56 -6.46
CA PRO A 282 1.51 8.89 -7.04
C PRO A 282 2.29 8.92 -8.36
N PRO A 283 1.70 9.43 -9.45
CA PRO A 283 2.41 9.54 -10.71
C PRO A 283 3.62 10.45 -10.49
N ARG A 284 4.73 10.11 -11.15
CA ARG A 284 5.95 10.92 -11.16
C ARG A 284 5.57 12.35 -11.46
N ALA A 285 5.92 13.27 -10.55
CA ALA A 285 5.53 14.66 -10.69
C ALA A 285 6.06 15.15 -12.04
N VAL A 286 5.16 15.44 -12.97
CA VAL A 286 5.50 16.25 -14.14
C VAL A 286 6.01 17.54 -13.51
N ARG A 287 7.32 17.84 -13.67
CA ARG A 287 7.95 19.05 -13.12
C ARG A 287 6.89 20.13 -13.05
N ASN A 288 6.53 20.57 -11.84
CA ASN A 288 5.67 21.73 -11.69
C ASN A 288 6.34 22.78 -12.57
N LEU A 289 5.73 23.12 -13.70
CA LEU A 289 6.10 24.32 -14.40
C LEU A 289 5.82 25.36 -13.33
N ASP A 290 6.87 25.93 -12.75
CA ASP A 290 6.79 27.14 -11.96
C ASP A 290 6.30 28.21 -12.94
N ILE A 291 5.01 28.16 -13.25
CA ILE A 291 4.31 29.25 -13.89
C ILE A 291 4.30 30.29 -12.79
N VAL A 292 5.36 31.09 -12.76
CA VAL A 292 5.41 32.35 -12.04
C VAL A 292 4.33 33.21 -12.66
N MET A 293 3.08 32.95 -12.30
CA MET A 293 2.01 33.89 -12.46
C MET A 293 2.45 35.06 -11.60
N LYS A 294 3.02 36.09 -12.23
CA LYS A 294 3.18 37.40 -11.60
C LYS A 294 1.77 37.79 -11.20
N THR A 295 1.41 37.52 -9.95
CA THR A 295 0.17 38.02 -9.37
C THR A 295 0.21 39.52 -9.62
N ARG A 296 -0.85 40.06 -10.23
CA ARG A 296 -0.98 41.51 -10.38
C ARG A 296 -0.75 42.10 -8.98
N PRO A 297 0.06 43.17 -8.83
CA PRO A 297 0.22 43.80 -7.53
C PRO A 297 -1.17 44.09 -6.99
N VAL A 298 -1.48 43.53 -5.82
CA VAL A 298 -2.72 43.83 -5.12
C VAL A 298 -2.69 45.35 -4.93
N GLY A 299 -3.64 46.04 -5.56
CA GLY A 299 -3.80 47.48 -5.36
C GLY A 299 -4.01 47.76 -3.89
N GLU A 300 -3.65 48.96 -3.44
CA GLU A 300 -3.87 49.37 -2.05
C GLU A 300 -5.32 49.08 -1.63
N PRO A 301 -5.54 48.58 -0.40
CA PRO A 301 -6.88 48.27 0.07
C PRO A 301 -7.73 49.53 -0.02
N VAL A 302 -8.76 49.50 -0.86
CA VAL A 302 -9.77 50.54 -0.88
C VAL A 302 -10.48 50.47 0.46
N VAL A 303 -10.33 51.52 1.27
CA VAL A 303 -11.12 51.70 2.49
C VAL A 303 -12.55 51.93 2.04
N VAL A 304 -13.34 50.86 2.03
CA VAL A 304 -14.78 50.96 1.90
C VAL A 304 -15.30 51.39 3.26
N ASP A 305 -15.84 52.60 3.35
CA ASP A 305 -16.55 53.04 4.56
C ASP A 305 -17.59 51.98 4.90
N LYS A 306 -17.50 51.41 6.11
CA LYS A 306 -18.49 50.46 6.61
C LYS A 306 -19.86 51.14 6.50
N PRO A 307 -20.83 50.59 5.74
CA PRO A 307 -22.19 51.09 5.84
C PRO A 307 -22.64 50.95 7.30
N ALA A 308 -23.39 51.95 7.78
CA ALA A 308 -23.94 51.98 9.12
C ALA A 308 -24.55 50.62 9.46
N GLU A 309 -24.28 50.11 10.67
CA GLU A 309 -24.84 48.84 11.14
C GLU A 309 -26.36 48.84 10.89
N PRO A 310 -26.91 47.80 10.24
CA PRO A 310 -28.34 47.76 9.98
C PRO A 310 -29.06 47.78 11.33
N GLU A 311 -30.01 48.71 11.47
CA GLU A 311 -30.89 48.78 12.62
C GLU A 311 -31.57 47.42 12.78
N VAL A 312 -31.21 46.68 13.83
CA VAL A 312 -31.78 45.37 14.10
C VAL A 312 -33.23 45.58 14.53
N VAL A 313 -34.16 45.51 13.58
CA VAL A 313 -35.59 45.49 13.85
C VAL A 313 -35.87 44.21 14.62
N LYS A 314 -36.09 44.34 15.94
CA LYS A 314 -36.52 43.24 16.79
C LYS A 314 -37.94 42.87 16.41
N VAL A 315 -38.11 41.89 15.53
CA VAL A 315 -39.41 41.32 15.23
C VAL A 315 -39.88 40.55 16.47
N PRO A 316 -40.94 40.97 17.18
CA PRO A 316 -41.46 40.19 18.29
C PRO A 316 -42.00 38.88 17.73
N ARG A 317 -41.51 37.76 18.28
CA ARG A 317 -42.02 36.44 17.96
C ARG A 317 -43.45 36.36 18.49
N ALA A 318 -44.43 36.14 17.62
CA ALA A 318 -45.81 35.92 18.05
C ALA A 318 -45.86 34.70 18.98
N GLU A 319 -46.37 34.89 20.20
CA GLU A 319 -46.49 33.83 21.22
C GLU A 319 -47.68 32.89 20.96
N GLU A 320 -48.57 33.27 20.04
CA GLU A 320 -49.71 32.44 19.66
C GLU A 320 -49.25 31.35 18.67
N PRO A 321 -49.47 30.06 18.98
CA PRO A 321 -49.01 28.98 18.14
C PRO A 321 -49.71 29.01 16.77
N VAL A 322 -48.92 29.06 15.70
CA VAL A 322 -49.46 28.99 14.33
C VAL A 322 -50.15 27.65 14.13
N GLU A 323 -51.46 27.67 13.87
CA GLU A 323 -52.21 26.45 13.59
C GLU A 323 -51.75 25.82 12.27
N MET A 324 -51.22 24.61 12.37
CA MET A 324 -50.74 23.86 11.21
C MET A 324 -51.91 23.22 10.46
N PRO A 325 -51.99 23.34 9.13
CA PRO A 325 -53.08 22.75 8.36
C PRO A 325 -53.04 21.23 8.51
N THR A 326 -54.12 20.67 9.08
CA THR A 326 -54.23 19.23 9.35
C THR A 326 -55.21 18.61 8.36
N ARG A 327 -54.87 17.45 7.77
CA ARG A 327 -55.76 16.75 6.81
C ARG A 327 -57.09 16.25 7.40
N ALA A 328 -57.25 16.32 8.73
CA ALA A 328 -58.43 15.86 9.44
C ALA A 328 -59.65 16.80 9.33
N ARG A 329 -59.47 18.07 8.93
CA ARG A 329 -60.56 19.03 8.72
C ARG A 329 -60.31 19.85 7.46
N HIS A 330 -61.29 19.92 6.56
CA HIS A 330 -61.22 20.82 5.41
C HIS A 330 -61.46 22.26 5.87
N ALA A 331 -60.46 23.12 5.73
CA ALA A 331 -60.56 24.56 5.97
C ALA A 331 -60.22 25.32 4.68
N ALA A 332 -61.09 26.24 4.27
CA ALA A 332 -60.87 27.10 3.10
C ALA A 332 -60.28 28.44 3.55
N LEU A 333 -58.97 28.62 3.36
CA LEU A 333 -58.22 29.82 3.76
C LEU A 333 -58.29 30.96 2.73
N GLY A 334 -59.48 31.22 2.21
CA GLY A 334 -59.73 32.33 1.27
C GLY A 334 -59.06 32.16 -0.11
N VAL A 335 -59.23 33.19 -0.95
CA VAL A 335 -58.67 33.22 -2.32
C VAL A 335 -57.29 33.88 -2.27
N VAL A 336 -56.27 33.16 -2.75
CA VAL A 336 -54.91 33.70 -2.88
C VAL A 336 -54.83 34.58 -4.13
N GLU A 337 -54.53 35.87 -3.95
CA GLU A 337 -54.32 36.79 -5.07
C GLU A 337 -53.01 36.44 -5.81
N ALA A 338 -53.11 36.20 -7.11
CA ALA A 338 -51.94 35.90 -7.94
C ALA A 338 -51.10 37.17 -8.13
N ARG A 339 -49.88 37.16 -7.59
CA ARG A 339 -48.86 38.16 -7.91
C ARG A 339 -47.96 37.62 -9.02
N PRO A 340 -47.60 38.44 -10.03
CA PRO A 340 -46.65 38.01 -11.06
C PRO A 340 -45.28 37.83 -10.41
N VAL A 341 -44.76 36.61 -10.45
CA VAL A 341 -43.41 36.26 -10.03
C VAL A 341 -42.54 36.27 -11.29
N GLY A 342 -41.44 37.04 -11.28
CA GLY A 342 -40.49 37.13 -12.40
C GLY A 342 -40.39 38.48 -13.12
N VAL A 343 -40.78 39.58 -12.49
CA VAL A 343 -40.60 40.96 -13.01
C VAL A 343 -39.47 41.69 -12.27
N ASP A 344 -38.33 41.01 -12.06
CA ASP A 344 -37.09 41.75 -11.91
C ASP A 344 -36.70 42.21 -13.32
N GLU A 345 -37.00 43.46 -13.65
CA GLU A 345 -36.59 44.09 -14.91
C GLU A 345 -35.07 44.32 -14.89
N VAL A 346 -34.31 43.26 -15.16
CA VAL A 346 -32.88 43.38 -15.43
C VAL A 346 -32.72 43.85 -16.87
N GLY A 347 -32.20 45.07 -17.06
CA GLY A 347 -31.97 45.64 -18.39
C GLY A 347 -31.09 44.74 -19.27
N ALA A 348 -31.39 44.69 -20.57
CA ALA A 348 -30.63 43.90 -21.54
C ALA A 348 -29.18 44.37 -21.61
N ILE A 349 -28.23 43.46 -21.40
CA ILE A 349 -26.78 43.73 -21.35
C ILE A 349 -26.18 44.02 -22.76
N ALA A 350 -26.96 43.89 -23.83
CA ALA A 350 -26.44 43.76 -25.20
C ALA A 350 -26.92 44.80 -26.22
N ASP A 351 -27.39 45.97 -25.81
CA ASP A 351 -27.65 47.09 -26.74
C ASP A 351 -26.40 47.97 -26.89
N GLY A 352 -25.41 47.47 -27.63
CA GLY A 352 -24.22 48.21 -28.05
C GLY A 352 -23.50 47.50 -29.20
N PRO A 353 -22.84 48.22 -30.13
CA PRO A 353 -22.08 47.58 -31.20
C PRO A 353 -21.00 46.69 -30.59
N ALA A 354 -20.86 45.46 -31.09
CA ALA A 354 -19.93 44.47 -30.59
C ALA A 354 -18.49 45.01 -30.60
N GLN A 355 -18.02 45.48 -29.45
CA GLN A 355 -16.62 45.79 -29.23
C GLN A 355 -15.89 44.47 -29.06
N LEU A 356 -15.27 44.00 -30.15
CA LEU A 356 -14.26 42.96 -30.06
C LEU A 356 -13.15 43.50 -29.14
N PRO A 357 -12.83 42.82 -28.02
CA PRO A 357 -11.73 43.25 -27.18
C PRO A 357 -10.45 43.24 -28.03
N GLU A 358 -9.69 44.33 -27.99
CA GLU A 358 -8.35 44.34 -28.57
C GLU A 358 -7.56 43.17 -27.95
N SER A 359 -6.94 42.40 -28.82
CA SER A 359 -6.25 41.17 -28.44
C SER A 359 -5.01 41.50 -27.61
N ASP A 360 -5.09 41.31 -26.29
CA ASP A 360 -3.98 41.44 -25.32
C ASP A 360 -2.89 40.35 -25.45
N GLY A 361 -2.67 39.82 -26.65
CA GLY A 361 -1.56 38.90 -27.00
C GLY A 361 -1.60 37.52 -26.33
N THR A 362 -2.55 37.25 -25.44
CA THR A 362 -2.66 36.01 -24.64
C THR A 362 -3.72 35.04 -25.14
N ARG A 363 -4.53 35.42 -26.15
CA ARG A 363 -5.50 34.53 -26.82
C ARG A 363 -5.22 34.47 -28.32
N VAL A 364 -5.01 33.26 -28.83
CA VAL A 364 -4.97 33.01 -30.27
C VAL A 364 -6.40 33.05 -30.80
N VAL A 365 -6.76 34.14 -31.48
CA VAL A 365 -8.03 34.24 -32.20
C VAL A 365 -7.91 33.39 -33.47
N ARG A 366 -8.63 32.26 -33.54
CA ARG A 366 -8.72 31.48 -34.78
C ARG A 366 -9.48 32.31 -35.81
N ARG A 367 -8.78 32.79 -36.83
CA ARG A 367 -9.43 33.34 -38.03
C ARG A 367 -10.14 32.19 -38.73
N ALA A 368 -11.47 32.26 -38.78
CA ALA A 368 -12.31 31.33 -39.50
C ALA A 368 -12.22 31.60 -41.02
N ASP A 369 -11.04 31.51 -41.60
CA ASP A 369 -10.89 31.53 -43.05
C ASP A 369 -10.80 30.09 -43.58
N LYS A 370 -11.99 29.62 -43.97
CA LYS A 370 -12.36 28.45 -44.78
C LYS A 370 -12.71 27.15 -44.05
N PRO A 371 -13.84 26.51 -44.43
CA PRO A 371 -14.18 25.16 -43.97
C PRO A 371 -13.33 24.14 -44.74
N THR A 372 -12.54 23.34 -44.02
CA THR A 372 -11.94 22.12 -44.57
C THR A 372 -13.00 21.02 -44.58
N ILE A 373 -13.63 20.83 -45.72
CA ILE A 373 -14.24 19.56 -46.12
C ILE A 373 -13.47 19.15 -47.36
N PHE A 374 -12.58 18.16 -47.22
CA PHE A 374 -12.28 17.04 -48.12
C PHE A 374 -11.20 16.18 -47.49
#